data_AF-A0A8R7PM82-F1
#
_entry.id   AF-A0A8R7PM82-F1
#
_cell.length_a   1.000
_cell.length_b   1.000
_cell.length_c   1.000
_cell.angle_alpha   90.00
_cell.angle_beta   90.00
_cell.angle_gamma   90.00
#
_symmetry.space_group_name_H-M   'P 1'
#
loop_
_entity.id
_entity.type
_entity.pdbx_description
1 polymer ?
#
loop_
_entity_poly.entity_id
_entity_poly.type
_entity_poly.pdbx_seq_one_letter_code
_entity_poly.pdbx_strand_id
1 'polypeptide(L)'
;MHDLINKAEWRSHDDVVANLLPNLKDAVFDAEDLIDEFRWYEKKVQAEGNASQSPFIDFFDTVIQGSFNKLTVIQSRLNHLSIQLEKMELRGVAQRFDTLVRPETSSSLSRKEKYIFFGRDKELKQVLGFLNVLKRKRTTSSMNASTNTSASNHVNSELSLPVFGISGIGGVGKTKLAQHIFSHQQVESQFEKIIWICVSDNFDVKRLTKE
;
A
#
# COMPACT_ATOMS: atom_id res chain seq x y z
N MET A 1 -7.82 -19.61 8.71
CA MET A 1 -6.39 -19.56 8.31
C MET A 1 -6.04 -18.25 7.59
N HIS A 2 -6.77 -17.81 6.56
CA HIS A 2 -6.48 -16.54 5.86
C HIS A 2 -6.37 -15.30 6.77
N ASP A 3 -7.26 -15.14 7.75
CA ASP A 3 -7.17 -14.03 8.72
C ASP A 3 -5.89 -14.08 9.58
N LEU A 4 -5.42 -15.29 9.91
CA LEU A 4 -4.19 -15.51 10.67
C LEU A 4 -2.95 -15.20 9.82
N ILE A 5 -2.97 -15.59 8.54
CA ILE A 5 -1.91 -15.28 7.55
C ILE A 5 -1.80 -13.76 7.37
N ASN A 6 -2.92 -13.10 7.09
CA ASN A 6 -2.93 -11.64 6.94
C ASN A 6 -2.35 -10.94 8.16
N LYS A 7 -2.72 -11.37 9.38
CA LYS A 7 -2.16 -10.81 10.62
C LYS A 7 -0.66 -11.09 10.79
N ALA A 8 -0.20 -12.26 10.39
CA ALA A 8 1.21 -12.64 10.43
C ALA A 8 2.06 -11.83 9.44
N GLU A 9 1.56 -11.57 8.24
CA GLU A 9 2.25 -10.75 7.23
C GLU A 9 2.52 -9.32 7.73
N TRP A 10 1.57 -8.71 8.44
CA TRP A 10 1.77 -7.40 9.08
C TRP A 10 2.85 -7.39 10.17
N ARG A 11 3.24 -8.56 10.70
CA ARG A 11 4.34 -8.72 11.65
C ARG A 11 5.56 -9.41 11.05
N SER A 12 5.71 -9.42 9.73
CA SER A 12 6.89 -10.00 9.06
C SER A 12 8.23 -9.33 9.42
N HIS A 13 8.19 -8.19 10.11
CA HIS A 13 9.37 -7.54 10.69
C HIS A 13 9.83 -8.20 12.01
N ASP A 14 9.01 -9.04 12.64
CA ASP A 14 9.38 -9.84 13.81
C ASP A 14 10.08 -11.10 13.31
N ASP A 15 11.34 -11.28 13.71
CA ASP A 15 12.18 -12.40 13.28
C ASP A 15 11.51 -13.77 13.50
N VAL A 16 10.70 -13.91 14.56
CA VAL A 16 10.03 -15.17 14.88
C VAL A 16 8.90 -15.44 13.88
N VAL A 17 8.11 -14.42 13.54
CA VAL A 17 7.03 -14.51 12.55
C VAL A 17 7.60 -14.66 11.13
N ALA A 18 8.69 -13.94 10.83
CA ALA A 18 9.41 -14.01 9.56
C ALA A 18 9.93 -15.42 9.27
N ASN A 19 10.42 -16.13 10.29
CA ASN A 19 10.86 -17.52 10.16
C ASN A 19 9.69 -18.52 10.04
N LEU A 20 8.50 -18.16 10.56
CA LEU A 20 7.33 -19.03 10.55
C LEU A 20 6.53 -18.96 9.24
N LEU A 21 6.49 -17.78 8.60
CA LEU A 21 5.76 -17.54 7.35
C LEU A 21 6.18 -18.47 6.20
N PRO A 22 7.48 -18.72 5.93
CA PRO A 22 7.90 -19.69 4.92
C PRO A 22 7.40 -21.11 5.22
N ASN A 23 7.48 -21.56 6.46
CA ASN A 23 7.01 -22.89 6.84
C ASN A 23 5.49 -23.06 6.66
N LEU A 24 4.73 -21.99 6.94
CA LEU A 24 3.30 -21.94 6.69
C LEU A 24 2.99 -21.96 5.21
N LYS A 25 3.71 -21.16 4.42
CA LYS A 25 3.62 -21.15 2.96
C LYS A 25 3.84 -22.55 2.40
N ASP A 26 4.92 -23.23 2.80
CA ASP A 26 5.24 -24.58 2.33
C ASP A 26 4.17 -25.60 2.73
N ALA A 27 3.68 -25.56 3.97
CA ALA A 27 2.62 -26.47 4.42
C ALA A 27 1.28 -26.25 3.70
N VAL A 28 0.99 -25.03 3.26
CA VAL A 28 -0.17 -24.72 2.41
C VAL A 28 0.04 -25.23 0.99
N PHE A 29 1.23 -25.06 0.40
CA PHE A 29 1.54 -25.63 -0.92
C PHE A 29 1.42 -27.15 -0.92
N ASP A 30 1.93 -27.84 0.11
CA ASP A 30 1.78 -29.29 0.22
C ASP A 30 0.28 -29.71 0.27
N ALA A 31 -0.57 -28.88 0.87
CA ALA A 31 -2.01 -29.12 0.92
C ALA A 31 -2.68 -28.89 -0.44
N GLU A 32 -2.26 -27.86 -1.18
CA GLU A 32 -2.72 -27.57 -2.54
C GLU A 32 -2.31 -28.69 -3.50
N ASP A 33 -1.05 -29.16 -3.43
CA ASP A 33 -0.55 -30.29 -4.22
C ASP A 33 -1.41 -31.56 -4.01
N LEU A 34 -1.84 -31.81 -2.77
CA LEU A 34 -2.71 -32.94 -2.46
C LEU A 34 -4.11 -32.80 -3.09
N ILE A 35 -4.66 -31.58 -3.10
CA ILE A 35 -5.94 -31.28 -3.75
C ILE A 35 -5.81 -31.46 -5.26
N ASP A 36 -4.69 -31.04 -5.85
CA ASP A 36 -4.43 -31.22 -7.28
C ASP A 36 -4.23 -32.69 -7.66
N GLU A 37 -3.57 -33.49 -6.81
CA GLU A 37 -3.45 -34.95 -6.95
C GLU A 37 -4.85 -35.60 -6.98
N PHE A 38 -5.75 -35.15 -6.11
CA PHE A 38 -7.16 -35.61 -6.10
C PHE A 38 -7.90 -35.22 -7.38
N ARG A 39 -7.80 -33.96 -7.83
CA ARG A 39 -8.43 -33.49 -9.07
C ARG A 39 -7.94 -34.26 -10.29
N TRP A 40 -6.65 -34.59 -10.33
CA TRP A 40 -6.09 -35.43 -11.38
C TRP A 40 -6.70 -36.84 -11.34
N TYR A 41 -6.79 -37.45 -10.15
CA TYR A 41 -7.35 -38.78 -9.97
C TYR A 41 -8.82 -38.85 -10.41
N GLU A 42 -9.63 -37.86 -10.05
CA GLU A 42 -11.02 -37.75 -10.49
C GLU A 42 -11.14 -37.77 -12.02
N LYS A 43 -10.31 -36.97 -12.72
CA LYS A 43 -10.28 -36.95 -14.19
C LYS A 43 -9.82 -38.28 -14.78
N LYS A 44 -8.85 -38.94 -14.14
CA LYS A 44 -8.37 -40.26 -14.57
C LYS A 44 -9.49 -41.30 -14.50
N VAL A 45 -10.21 -41.38 -13.38
CA VAL A 45 -11.32 -42.33 -13.22
C VAL A 45 -12.45 -42.07 -14.22
N GLN A 46 -12.77 -40.79 -14.48
CA GLN A 46 -13.74 -40.42 -15.52
C GLN A 46 -13.30 -40.85 -16.93
N ALA A 47 -12.01 -40.74 -17.25
CA ALA A 47 -11.47 -41.15 -18.54
C ALA A 47 -11.39 -42.68 -18.72
N GLU A 48 -11.13 -43.42 -17.64
CA GLU A 48 -11.01 -44.88 -17.65
C GLU A 48 -12.38 -45.61 -17.67
N GLY A 49 -13.49 -44.88 -17.52
CA GLY A 49 -14.85 -45.45 -17.62
C GLY A 49 -15.32 -46.25 -16.40
N ASN A 50 -14.58 -46.22 -15.29
CA ASN A 50 -14.92 -46.90 -14.04
C ASN A 50 -15.91 -46.06 -13.21
N ALA A 51 -17.17 -46.01 -13.64
CA ALA A 51 -18.22 -45.21 -12.97
C ALA A 51 -18.81 -45.86 -11.69
N SER A 52 -18.37 -47.07 -11.34
CA SER A 52 -18.99 -47.89 -10.28
C SER A 52 -18.42 -47.65 -8.88
N GLN A 53 -17.21 -47.11 -8.77
CA GLN A 53 -16.54 -46.82 -7.50
C GLN A 53 -16.43 -45.31 -7.31
N SER A 54 -16.63 -44.84 -6.08
CA SER A 54 -16.50 -43.40 -5.80
C SER A 54 -15.02 -43.00 -5.92
N PRO A 55 -14.67 -42.04 -6.80
CA PRO A 55 -13.28 -41.61 -6.99
C PRO A 55 -12.59 -41.15 -5.71
N PHE A 56 -13.38 -40.68 -4.74
CA PHE A 56 -12.92 -40.27 -3.42
C PHE A 56 -12.45 -41.41 -2.54
N ILE A 57 -13.19 -42.52 -2.43
CA ILE A 57 -12.82 -43.64 -1.54
C ILE A 57 -11.57 -44.34 -2.07
N ASP A 58 -11.49 -44.58 -3.37
CA ASP A 58 -10.30 -45.22 -3.97
C ASP A 58 -9.04 -44.33 -3.86
N PHE A 59 -9.20 -43.02 -4.06
CA PHE A 59 -8.12 -42.06 -3.82
C PHE A 59 -7.71 -42.05 -2.34
N PHE A 60 -8.68 -42.05 -1.43
CA PHE A 60 -8.41 -42.04 0.00
C PHE A 60 -7.66 -43.31 0.42
N ASP A 61 -8.05 -44.47 -0.07
CA ASP A 61 -7.40 -45.75 0.28
C ASP A 61 -6.01 -45.87 -0.38
N THR A 62 -5.86 -45.39 -1.63
CA THR A 62 -4.61 -45.51 -2.39
C THR A 62 -3.56 -44.45 -2.00
N VAL A 63 -3.99 -43.21 -1.80
CA VAL A 63 -3.12 -42.02 -1.67
C VAL A 63 -3.09 -41.50 -0.24
N ILE A 64 -4.18 -41.63 0.52
CA ILE A 64 -4.29 -41.08 1.88
C ILE A 64 -4.02 -42.13 2.98
N GLN A 65 -4.46 -43.39 2.81
CA GLN A 65 -4.24 -44.50 3.76
C GLN A 65 -3.05 -45.41 3.41
N GLY A 66 -2.60 -45.45 2.16
CA GLY A 66 -1.38 -46.15 1.74
C GLY A 66 -0.07 -45.46 2.20
N SER A 67 1.08 -46.12 2.01
CA SER A 67 2.53 -45.80 2.24
C SER A 67 2.98 -44.50 2.97
N PHE A 68 2.30 -43.37 2.84
CA PHE A 68 2.55 -42.16 3.63
C PHE A 68 1.22 -41.47 3.91
N ASN A 69 0.86 -41.28 5.19
CA ASN A 69 -0.29 -40.47 5.59
C ASN A 69 -0.05 -38.97 5.31
N LYS A 70 0.14 -38.58 4.03
CA LYS A 70 0.45 -37.21 3.59
C LYS A 70 -0.52 -36.20 4.22
N LEU A 71 -1.82 -36.54 4.23
CA LEU A 71 -2.86 -35.72 4.83
C LEU A 71 -2.66 -35.50 6.32
N THR A 72 -2.32 -36.52 7.09
CA THR A 72 -2.11 -36.35 8.54
C THR A 72 -0.84 -35.58 8.82
N VAL A 73 0.21 -35.74 8.00
CA VAL A 73 1.46 -34.96 8.10
C VAL A 73 1.20 -33.48 7.82
N ILE A 74 0.52 -33.16 6.71
CA ILE A 74 0.18 -31.78 6.33
C ILE A 74 -0.73 -31.16 7.39
N GLN A 75 -1.78 -31.88 7.82
CA GLN A 75 -2.70 -31.40 8.84
C GLN A 75 -2.00 -31.15 10.17
N SER A 76 -1.08 -32.03 10.59
CA SER A 76 -0.30 -31.86 11.82
C SER A 76 0.62 -30.64 11.73
N ARG A 77 1.28 -30.43 10.59
CA ARG A 77 2.12 -29.24 10.34
C ARG A 77 1.31 -27.96 10.39
N LEU A 78 0.19 -27.89 9.67
CA LEU A 78 -0.69 -26.71 9.67
C LEU A 78 -1.24 -26.40 11.07
N ASN A 79 -1.67 -27.42 11.82
CA ASN A 79 -2.14 -27.24 13.19
C ASN A 79 -1.03 -26.73 14.11
N HIS A 80 0.18 -27.30 14.03
CA HIS A 80 1.32 -26.86 14.82
C HIS A 80 1.66 -25.39 14.55
N LEU A 81 1.71 -24.99 13.27
CA LEU A 81 1.97 -23.61 12.86
C LEU A 81 0.85 -22.65 13.29
N SER A 82 -0.41 -23.08 13.19
CA SER A 82 -1.57 -22.29 13.65
C SER A 82 -1.48 -22.02 15.16
N ILE A 83 -1.17 -23.04 15.97
CA ILE A 83 -1.00 -22.88 17.43
C ILE A 83 0.17 -21.94 17.75
N GLN A 84 1.27 -22.03 17.02
CA GLN A 84 2.41 -21.12 17.21
C GLN A 84 2.03 -19.66 16.89
N LEU A 85 1.33 -19.42 15.79
CA LEU A 85 0.84 -18.10 15.40
C LEU A 85 -0.18 -17.53 16.40
N GLU A 86 -1.08 -18.36 16.91
CA GLU A 86 -2.08 -17.94 17.90
C GLU A 86 -1.43 -17.55 19.24
N LYS A 87 -0.38 -18.27 19.67
CA LYS A 87 0.39 -17.96 20.89
C LYS A 87 1.15 -16.64 20.81
N MET A 88 1.46 -16.15 19.61
CA MET A 88 2.19 -14.89 19.41
C MET A 88 1.31 -13.64 19.60
N GLU A 89 0.10 -13.80 20.15
CA GLU A 89 -0.86 -12.72 20.43
C GLU A 89 -1.00 -11.74 19.26
N LEU A 90 -1.27 -12.28 18.07
CA LEU A 90 -1.59 -11.51 16.86
C LEU A 90 -2.95 -10.77 16.95
N ARG A 91 -3.48 -10.56 18.17
CA ARG A 91 -4.81 -10.01 18.46
C ARG A 91 -4.70 -8.49 18.64
N GLY A 92 -5.59 -7.74 18.00
CA GLY A 92 -5.70 -6.28 18.19
C GLY A 92 -4.62 -5.43 17.51
N VAL A 93 -3.81 -6.02 16.63
CA VAL A 93 -2.77 -5.29 15.90
C VAL A 93 -3.44 -4.46 14.81
N ALA A 94 -3.39 -3.15 14.94
CA ALA A 94 -3.77 -2.28 13.84
C ALA A 94 -2.79 -2.53 12.68
N GLN A 95 -3.34 -2.79 11.49
CA GLN A 95 -2.59 -3.03 10.25
C GLN A 95 -1.74 -1.80 9.93
N ARG A 96 -0.53 -1.75 10.46
CA ARG A 96 0.35 -0.59 10.47
C ARG A 96 1.73 -1.08 10.17
N PHE A 97 2.41 -0.41 9.25
CA PHE A 97 3.84 -0.62 9.09
C PHE A 97 4.56 -0.12 10.33
N ASP A 98 5.48 -0.92 10.85
CA ASP A 98 6.34 -0.49 11.95
C ASP A 98 7.11 0.77 11.52
N THR A 99 7.11 1.80 12.38
CA THR A 99 7.88 3.03 12.17
C THR A 99 9.38 2.73 12.02
N LEU A 100 9.88 1.60 12.56
CA LEU A 100 11.24 1.10 12.35
C LEU A 100 11.47 0.63 10.91
N VAL A 101 10.46 -0.01 10.30
CA VAL A 101 10.51 -0.49 8.90
C VAL A 101 10.30 0.66 7.93
N ARG A 102 9.44 1.61 8.28
CA ARG A 102 9.14 2.78 7.47
C ARG A 102 9.27 4.06 8.31
N PRO A 103 10.51 4.54 8.53
CA PRO A 103 10.74 5.77 9.27
C PRO A 103 10.02 6.94 8.62
N GLU A 104 9.38 7.76 9.44
CA GLU A 104 8.79 9.01 8.97
C GLU A 104 9.90 9.88 8.38
N THR A 105 9.71 10.31 7.13
CA THR A 105 10.69 11.17 6.45
C THR A 105 10.51 12.60 6.96
N SER A 106 11.07 12.85 8.14
CA SER A 106 11.15 14.12 8.88
C SER A 106 9.86 14.96 8.94
N SER A 107 9.17 14.87 10.09
CA SER A 107 8.16 15.84 10.52
C SER A 107 8.76 17.23 10.78
N SER A 108 10.05 17.31 11.12
CA SER A 108 10.74 18.57 11.38
C SER A 108 11.39 19.14 10.12
N LEU A 109 10.73 20.12 9.51
CA LEU A 109 11.35 20.96 8.48
C LEU A 109 12.22 22.03 9.17
N SER A 110 13.50 21.75 9.39
CA SER A 110 14.43 22.77 9.87
C SER A 110 14.68 23.80 8.76
N ARG A 111 13.87 24.88 8.75
CA ARG A 111 13.97 26.00 7.80
C ARG A 111 15.38 26.61 7.71
N LYS A 112 16.24 26.37 8.71
CA LYS A 112 17.58 26.95 8.83
C LYS A 112 18.69 26.18 8.12
N GLU A 113 18.46 24.93 7.69
CA GLU A 113 19.47 24.17 6.95
C GLU A 113 19.30 24.43 5.45
N LYS A 114 20.19 25.27 4.91
CA LYS A 114 20.29 25.52 3.47
C LYS A 114 20.86 24.27 2.80
N TYR A 115 20.03 23.25 2.61
CA TYR A 115 20.44 22.05 1.89
C TYR A 115 20.82 22.42 0.46
N ILE A 116 21.97 21.93 0.00
CA ILE A 116 22.33 22.04 -1.40
C ILE A 116 21.56 20.94 -2.14
N PHE A 117 20.60 21.36 -2.98
CA PHE A 117 19.84 20.46 -3.83
C PHE A 117 20.52 20.38 -5.19
N PHE A 118 20.82 19.16 -5.64
CA PHE A 118 21.42 18.93 -6.94
C PHE A 118 20.43 18.19 -7.86
N GLY A 119 20.28 18.69 -9.09
CA GLY A 119 19.38 18.14 -10.09
C GLY A 119 17.90 18.40 -9.80
N ARG A 120 17.04 17.80 -10.65
CA ARG A 120 15.57 17.97 -10.64
C ARG A 120 15.09 19.37 -11.02
N ASP A 121 15.92 20.13 -11.74
CA ASP A 121 15.60 21.47 -12.24
C ASP A 121 14.39 21.48 -13.18
N LYS A 122 14.21 20.39 -13.94
CA LYS A 122 13.07 20.24 -14.87
C LYS A 122 11.75 20.21 -14.10
N GLU A 123 11.68 19.37 -13.07
CA GLU A 123 10.50 19.20 -12.22
C GLU A 123 10.23 20.47 -11.42
N LEU A 124 11.27 21.13 -10.90
CA LEU A 124 11.15 22.41 -10.22
C LEU A 124 10.56 23.48 -11.15
N LYS A 125 11.07 23.61 -12.38
CA LYS A 125 10.53 24.54 -13.38
C LYS A 125 9.07 24.27 -13.72
N GLN A 126 8.67 23.00 -13.81
CA GLN A 126 7.27 22.63 -14.06
C GLN A 126 6.34 23.12 -12.93
N VAL A 127 6.75 22.93 -11.67
CA VAL A 127 5.97 23.39 -10.50
C VAL A 127 5.88 24.91 -10.46
N LEU A 128 6.99 25.61 -10.67
CA LEU A 128 7.01 27.08 -10.70
C LEU A 128 6.15 27.63 -11.85
N GLY A 129 6.15 26.96 -13.01
CA GLY A 129 5.26 27.26 -14.13
C GLY A 129 3.79 27.17 -13.71
N PHE A 130 3.40 26.08 -13.03
CA PHE A 130 2.04 25.89 -12.55
C PHE A 130 1.63 26.99 -11.54
N LEU A 131 2.49 27.32 -10.58
CA LEU A 131 2.25 28.38 -9.60
C LEU A 131 2.08 29.78 -10.23
N ASN A 132 2.77 30.05 -11.33
CA ASN A 132 2.62 31.29 -12.09
C ASN A 132 1.31 31.35 -12.89
N VAL A 133 0.81 30.22 -13.40
CA VAL A 133 -0.52 30.14 -14.04
C VAL A 133 -1.62 30.47 -13.03
N LEU A 134 -1.46 30.08 -11.77
CA LEU A 134 -2.39 30.43 -10.69
C LEU A 134 -2.47 31.95 -10.44
N LYS A 135 -1.38 32.69 -10.64
CA LYS A 135 -1.41 34.16 -10.52
C LYS A 135 -2.25 34.80 -11.63
N ARG A 136 -2.10 34.33 -12.88
CA ARG A 136 -2.85 34.86 -14.03
C ARG A 136 -4.37 34.75 -13.87
N LYS A 137 -4.87 33.68 -13.23
CA LYS A 137 -6.32 33.50 -12.97
C LYS A 137 -6.83 34.38 -11.83
N ARG A 138 -5.96 34.85 -10.93
CA ARG A 138 -6.33 35.74 -9.80
C ARG A 138 -6.27 37.23 -10.15
N THR A 139 -5.45 37.63 -11.12
CA THR A 139 -5.35 39.04 -11.54
C THR A 139 -6.33 39.43 -12.66
N THR A 140 -7.04 38.49 -13.29
CA THR A 140 -8.07 38.81 -14.30
C THR A 140 -9.43 39.21 -13.72
N SER A 141 -9.59 39.29 -12.38
CA SER A 141 -10.80 39.83 -11.74
C SER A 141 -10.66 41.30 -11.31
N SER A 142 -9.62 42.01 -11.74
CA SER A 142 -9.48 43.46 -11.53
C SER A 142 -8.95 44.11 -12.79
N MET A 143 -9.75 45.00 -13.39
CA MET A 143 -9.55 45.73 -14.67
C MET A 143 -9.99 44.91 -15.90
N ASN A 144 -11.10 45.18 -16.59
CA ASN A 144 -11.65 46.46 -17.03
C ASN A 144 -13.19 46.44 -17.13
N ALA A 145 -13.82 47.57 -16.75
CA ALA A 145 -15.15 47.95 -17.21
C ALA A 145 -15.07 48.44 -18.67
N SER A 146 -16.14 48.17 -19.45
CA SER A 146 -16.37 48.50 -20.88
C SER A 146 -15.52 47.67 -21.86
N THR A 147 -16.05 46.96 -22.86
CA THR A 147 -17.24 47.13 -23.69
C THR A 147 -17.86 45.77 -24.13
N ASN A 148 -19.17 45.80 -24.34
CA ASN A 148 -20.13 44.79 -24.83
C ASN A 148 -19.60 43.69 -25.78
N THR A 149 -19.94 42.41 -25.52
CA THR A 149 -20.93 41.63 -26.30
C THR A 149 -21.11 40.19 -25.76
N SER A 150 -22.35 39.73 -25.86
CA SER A 150 -23.00 38.59 -25.20
C SER A 150 -22.56 37.20 -25.70
N ALA A 151 -22.43 36.24 -24.77
CA ALA A 151 -23.08 34.92 -24.83
C ALA A 151 -22.87 34.16 -23.51
N SER A 152 -23.96 33.61 -22.99
CA SER A 152 -24.08 32.82 -21.76
C SER A 152 -23.13 31.61 -21.76
N ASN A 153 -22.59 31.15 -20.63
CA ASN A 153 -23.30 30.22 -19.75
C ASN A 153 -22.55 30.05 -18.41
N HIS A 154 -23.31 30.16 -17.31
CA HIS A 154 -23.07 29.53 -16.00
C HIS A 154 -21.66 29.66 -15.38
N VAL A 155 -21.38 30.81 -14.77
CA VAL A 155 -20.28 30.93 -13.79
C VAL A 155 -20.78 30.37 -12.45
N ASN A 156 -20.90 29.04 -12.35
CA ASN A 156 -20.70 28.39 -11.07
C ASN A 156 -19.19 28.37 -10.83
N SER A 157 -18.64 29.50 -10.41
CA SER A 157 -17.26 29.57 -9.95
C SER A 157 -17.17 28.88 -8.58
N GLU A 158 -17.36 27.57 -8.56
CA GLU A 158 -16.74 26.74 -7.53
C GLU A 158 -15.27 27.14 -7.48
N LEU A 159 -14.82 27.57 -6.31
CA LEU A 159 -13.43 27.93 -6.05
C LEU A 159 -12.57 26.68 -6.30
N SER A 160 -12.11 26.51 -7.55
CA SER A 160 -11.28 25.36 -7.92
C SER A 160 -9.96 25.48 -7.18
N LEU A 161 -9.78 24.72 -6.10
CA LEU A 161 -8.52 24.64 -5.37
C LEU A 161 -7.52 23.85 -6.23
N PRO A 162 -6.43 24.48 -6.71
CA PRO A 162 -5.47 23.80 -7.56
C PRO A 162 -4.67 22.79 -6.73
N VAL A 163 -4.66 21.53 -7.16
CA VAL A 163 -3.91 20.44 -6.53
C VAL A 163 -2.77 20.02 -7.43
N PHE A 164 -1.57 19.89 -6.86
CA PHE A 164 -0.38 19.37 -7.55
C PHE A 164 0.14 18.14 -6.82
N GLY A 165 0.19 17.00 -7.51
CA GLY A 165 0.65 15.72 -6.96
C GLY A 165 2.05 15.34 -7.44
N ILE A 166 2.88 14.82 -6.54
CA ILE A 166 4.18 14.22 -6.85
C ILE A 166 4.07 12.70 -6.63
N SER A 167 4.13 11.93 -7.70
CA SER A 167 4.00 10.47 -7.66
C SER A 167 5.28 9.78 -8.14
N GLY A 168 5.53 8.57 -7.63
CA GLY A 168 6.71 7.77 -7.97
C GLY A 168 7.01 6.70 -6.93
N ILE A 169 7.93 5.80 -7.25
CA ILE A 169 8.37 4.70 -6.36
C ILE A 169 8.93 5.20 -5.02
N GLY A 170 8.97 4.31 -4.01
CA GLY A 170 9.60 4.58 -2.71
C GLY A 170 11.07 5.00 -2.87
N GLY A 171 11.56 5.89 -2.00
CA GLY A 171 12.97 6.30 -2.01
C GLY A 171 13.42 7.26 -3.13
N VAL A 172 12.59 7.54 -4.16
CA VAL A 172 12.98 8.40 -5.31
C VAL A 172 13.15 9.90 -4.98
N GLY A 173 13.03 10.30 -3.72
CA GLY A 173 13.21 11.70 -3.32
C GLY A 173 11.98 12.61 -3.53
N LYS A 174 10.75 12.07 -3.54
CA LYS A 174 9.51 12.87 -3.64
C LYS A 174 9.41 13.93 -2.54
N THR A 175 9.56 13.50 -1.29
CA THR A 175 9.55 14.40 -0.12
C THR A 175 10.68 15.42 -0.20
N LYS A 176 11.87 15.00 -0.67
CA LYS A 176 13.00 15.91 -0.87
C LYS A 176 12.73 16.98 -1.92
N LEU A 177 12.07 16.61 -3.03
CA LEU A 177 11.63 17.58 -4.04
C LEU A 177 10.57 18.55 -3.48
N ALA A 178 9.60 18.05 -2.70
CA ALA A 178 8.62 18.90 -2.02
C ALA A 178 9.28 19.89 -1.04
N GLN A 179 10.30 19.45 -0.29
CA GLN A 179 11.11 20.34 0.55
C GLN A 179 11.88 21.38 -0.27
N HIS A 180 12.41 21.00 -1.44
CA HIS A 180 13.10 21.93 -2.34
C HIS A 180 12.14 23.02 -2.86
N ILE A 181 10.91 22.64 -3.23
CA ILE A 181 9.87 23.57 -3.67
C ILE A 181 9.46 24.49 -2.51
N PHE A 182 9.28 23.94 -1.32
CA PHE A 182 8.88 24.69 -0.12
C PHE A 182 9.87 25.82 0.18
N SER A 183 11.17 25.53 0.13
CA SER A 183 12.23 26.52 0.43
C SER A 183 12.60 27.40 -0.78
N HIS A 184 11.89 27.31 -1.90
CA HIS A 184 12.21 28.09 -3.09
C HIS A 184 11.70 29.53 -2.95
N GLN A 185 12.56 30.51 -3.20
CA GLN A 185 12.28 31.94 -2.97
C GLN A 185 10.99 32.45 -3.66
N GLN A 186 10.70 31.96 -4.87
CA GLN A 186 9.46 32.32 -5.58
C GLN A 186 8.19 31.80 -4.90
N VAL A 187 8.28 30.65 -4.22
CA VAL A 187 7.17 30.05 -3.48
C VAL A 187 6.99 30.80 -2.16
N GLU A 188 8.08 31.02 -1.42
CA GLU A 188 8.05 31.79 -0.16
C GLU A 188 7.50 33.21 -0.36
N SER A 189 7.85 33.89 -1.46
CA SER A 189 7.33 35.24 -1.76
C SER A 189 5.88 35.25 -2.26
N GLN A 190 5.33 34.11 -2.68
CA GLN A 190 3.98 34.03 -3.23
C GLN A 190 2.92 33.71 -2.17
N PHE A 191 3.29 33.01 -1.10
CA PHE A 191 2.35 32.52 -0.09
C PHE A 191 2.66 33.13 1.27
N GLU A 192 1.70 33.85 1.85
CA GLU A 192 1.81 34.41 3.21
C GLU A 192 2.01 33.30 4.25
N LYS A 193 1.34 32.15 4.05
CA LYS A 193 1.43 30.99 4.91
C LYS A 193 1.67 29.75 4.06
N ILE A 194 2.66 28.96 4.46
CA ILE A 194 2.95 27.65 3.89
C ILE A 194 2.93 26.66 5.06
N ILE A 195 2.12 25.62 4.92
CA ILE A 195 1.89 24.59 5.94
C ILE A 195 2.54 23.30 5.45
N TRP A 196 3.32 22.64 6.31
CA TRP A 196 3.93 21.34 6.05
C TRP A 196 3.39 20.33 7.06
N ILE A 197 2.63 19.35 6.57
CA ILE A 197 2.02 18.32 7.40
C ILE A 197 2.48 16.96 6.87
N CYS A 198 2.94 16.10 7.78
CA CYS A 198 3.27 14.72 7.48
C CYS A 198 2.07 13.84 7.87
N VAL A 199 1.52 13.09 6.92
CA VAL A 199 0.49 12.09 7.18
C VAL A 199 1.13 10.72 6.97
N SER A 200 1.26 9.95 8.06
CA SER A 200 1.73 8.56 8.04
C SER A 200 0.56 7.60 8.28
N ASP A 201 0.81 6.29 8.15
CA ASP A 201 -0.20 5.26 8.36
C ASP A 201 -0.77 5.28 9.80
N ASN A 202 -0.05 5.91 10.75
CA ASN A 202 -0.45 6.11 12.15
C ASN A 202 -1.11 7.48 12.40
N PHE A 203 -1.74 8.08 11.40
CA PHE A 203 -2.38 9.39 11.57
C PHE A 203 -3.62 9.29 12.48
N ASP A 204 -3.80 10.32 13.30
CA ASP A 204 -5.02 10.56 14.05
C ASP A 204 -5.65 11.84 13.50
N VAL A 205 -6.92 11.76 13.07
CA VAL A 205 -7.62 12.90 12.45
C VAL A 205 -7.68 14.11 13.38
N LYS A 206 -7.92 13.90 14.68
CA LYS A 206 -8.01 14.99 15.65
C LYS A 206 -6.64 15.63 15.89
N ARG A 207 -5.57 14.83 15.92
CA ARG A 207 -4.19 15.32 16.00
C ARG A 207 -3.85 16.13 14.75
N LEU A 208 -4.15 15.60 13.57
CA LEU A 208 -3.87 16.22 12.28
C LEU A 208 -4.54 17.60 12.11
N THR A 209 -5.74 17.78 12.65
CA THR A 209 -6.44 19.09 12.60
C THR A 209 -5.86 20.15 13.53
N LYS A 210 -4.96 19.77 14.46
CA LYS A 210 -4.35 20.67 15.44
C LYS A 210 -2.87 20.95 15.19
N GLU A 211 -2.22 20.15 14.34
CA GLU A 211 -0.85 20.35 13.84
C GLU A 211 -0.81 21.50 12.83
#